data_AF-A0A929YK29-F1
#
_entry.id   AF-A0A929YK29-F1
#
_cell.length_a   1.000
_cell.length_b   1.000
_cell.length_c   1.000
_cell.angle_alpha   90.00
_cell.angle_beta   90.00
_cell.angle_gamma   90.00
#
_symmetry.space_group_name_H-M   'P 1'
#
loop_
_entity.id
_entity.type
_entity.pdbx_description
1 polymer ?
#
loop_
_entity_poly.entity_id
_entity_poly.type
_entity_poly.pdbx_seq_one_letter_code
_entity_poly.pdbx_strand_id
1 'polypeptide(L)'
;MNQKFQIMFQIAESSFEELPRVCRTPAYVKRYLDLHDALYTAMTLARTKAERGRVYRISQTIWSELLAAGANPSEVRELLSPSYIWRHYDKIKASKVHVDSYELMYQLIQIKGRDFILRNLKKFQQRGVDIDTIAMNCYKIETKHDLEVQCAEMRVLGVNLTTIFVMANQLLVKESPKPANVYCLLYFFYQQNLSLGLIAAWIKDHCNPKIHESIMAADPLDWTIFGINLDDYRPIWVNMNFQDFISIEPNLKKLQSLSISFLSFLIFSKFTLPLDMVTILRIFSPKIT
;
A
#
# COMPACT_ATOMS: atom_id res chain seq x y z
N MET A 1 -37.40 6.09 -0.96
CA MET A 1 -36.99 7.41 -0.45
C MET A 1 -37.37 7.46 1.03
N ASN A 2 -36.47 7.85 1.95
CA ASN A 2 -36.72 7.73 3.40
C ASN A 2 -37.74 8.79 3.87
N GLN A 3 -38.91 8.36 4.39
CA GLN A 3 -39.99 9.26 4.80
C GLN A 3 -39.56 10.23 5.92
N LYS A 4 -38.77 9.76 6.89
CA LYS A 4 -38.23 10.59 7.97
C LYS A 4 -37.28 11.67 7.44
N PHE A 5 -36.46 11.31 6.45
CA PHE A 5 -35.60 12.28 5.77
C PHE A 5 -36.44 13.36 5.07
N GLN A 6 -37.48 12.98 4.33
CA GLN A 6 -38.30 13.95 3.59
C GLN A 6 -38.97 14.96 4.52
N ILE A 7 -39.54 14.51 5.64
CA ILE A 7 -40.16 15.41 6.63
C ILE A 7 -39.13 16.40 7.17
N MET A 8 -37.99 15.92 7.66
CA MET A 8 -36.95 16.79 8.24
C MET A 8 -36.36 17.74 7.20
N PHE A 9 -36.17 17.27 5.97
CA PHE A 9 -35.63 18.10 4.92
C PHE A 9 -36.64 19.16 4.43
N GLN A 10 -37.93 18.86 4.41
CA GLN A 10 -38.97 19.83 4.08
C GLN A 10 -39.08 20.94 5.14
N ILE A 11 -38.92 20.59 6.43
CA ILE A 11 -38.81 21.57 7.52
C ILE A 11 -37.59 22.47 7.32
N ALA A 12 -36.44 21.89 6.93
CA ALA A 12 -35.23 22.65 6.65
C ALA A 12 -35.40 23.58 5.43
N GLU A 13 -36.03 23.10 4.34
CA GLU A 13 -36.31 23.90 3.15
C GLU A 13 -37.22 25.09 3.47
N SER A 14 -38.35 24.88 4.17
CA SER A 14 -39.25 25.98 4.52
C SER A 14 -38.59 26.98 5.45
N SER A 15 -37.85 26.50 6.46
CA SER A 15 -37.14 27.36 7.40
C SER A 15 -36.06 28.20 6.71
N PHE A 16 -35.41 27.64 5.68
CA PHE A 16 -34.41 28.33 4.87
C PHE A 16 -35.02 29.42 3.98
N GLU A 17 -36.18 29.18 3.37
CA GLU A 17 -36.91 30.18 2.57
C GLU A 17 -37.37 31.38 3.41
N GLU A 18 -37.72 31.13 4.68
CA GLU A 18 -38.14 32.15 5.64
C GLU A 18 -36.98 32.83 6.38
N LEU A 19 -35.73 32.53 6.01
CA LEU A 19 -34.56 33.15 6.65
C LEU A 19 -34.47 34.64 6.33
N PRO A 20 -34.38 35.49 7.36
CA PRO A 20 -34.12 36.91 7.17
C PRO A 20 -32.65 37.13 6.80
N ARG A 21 -32.41 38.02 5.83
CA ARG A 21 -31.07 38.28 5.26
C ARG A 21 -30.06 38.94 6.22
N VAL A 22 -30.44 39.25 7.47
CA VAL A 22 -29.60 39.99 8.43
C VAL A 22 -29.66 39.38 9.84
N CYS A 23 -28.56 38.77 10.27
CA CYS A 23 -28.40 38.20 11.62
C CYS A 23 -28.09 39.28 12.67
N ARG A 24 -29.10 39.88 13.30
CA ARG A 24 -28.85 40.83 14.41
C ARG A 24 -29.79 40.72 15.62
N THR A 25 -30.77 39.81 15.63
CA THR A 25 -31.71 39.68 16.77
C THR A 25 -31.67 38.27 17.37
N PRO A 26 -31.97 38.11 18.68
CA PRO A 26 -32.04 36.79 19.32
C PRO A 26 -33.04 35.83 18.64
N ALA A 27 -34.14 36.36 18.10
CA ALA A 27 -35.12 35.58 17.34
C ALA A 27 -34.51 34.96 16.08
N TYR A 28 -33.55 35.65 15.44
CA TYR A 28 -32.85 35.11 14.27
C TYR A 28 -31.82 34.05 14.64
N VAL A 29 -31.09 34.23 15.75
CA VAL A 29 -30.18 33.19 16.27
C VAL A 29 -30.93 31.88 16.47
N LYS A 30 -32.11 31.93 17.11
CA LYS A 30 -32.95 30.73 17.30
C LYS A 30 -33.32 30.07 15.97
N ARG A 31 -33.76 30.83 14.96
CA ARG A 31 -34.10 30.28 13.63
C ARG A 31 -32.92 29.58 12.94
N TYR A 32 -31.71 30.13 13.05
CA TYR A 32 -30.51 29.48 12.51
C TYR A 32 -30.17 28.18 13.22
N LEU A 33 -30.37 28.11 14.55
CA LEU A 33 -30.17 26.89 15.32
C LEU A 33 -31.24 25.82 15.01
N ASP A 34 -32.52 26.22 14.92
CA ASP A 34 -33.61 25.31 14.54
C ASP A 34 -33.36 24.72 13.12
N LEU A 35 -32.89 25.56 12.18
CA LEU A 35 -32.51 25.11 10.84
C LEU A 35 -31.27 24.21 10.86
N HIS A 36 -30.26 24.53 11.67
CA HIS A 36 -29.09 23.68 11.87
C HIS A 36 -29.52 22.27 12.29
N ASP A 37 -30.37 22.16 13.31
CA ASP A 37 -30.82 20.88 13.85
C ASP A 37 -31.63 20.08 12.82
N ALA A 38 -32.47 20.75 12.03
CA ALA A 38 -33.21 20.12 10.93
C ALA A 38 -32.27 19.61 9.82
N LEU A 39 -31.28 20.41 9.40
CA LEU A 39 -30.30 20.02 8.39
C LEU A 39 -29.42 18.87 8.86
N TYR A 40 -28.96 18.91 10.11
CA TYR A 40 -28.12 17.88 10.69
C TYR A 40 -28.89 16.56 10.86
N THR A 41 -30.12 16.62 11.36
CA THR A 41 -31.01 15.45 11.40
C THR A 41 -31.28 14.90 10.00
N ALA A 42 -31.51 15.75 9.00
CA ALA A 42 -31.66 15.30 7.62
C ALA A 42 -30.37 14.63 7.10
N MET A 43 -29.18 15.17 7.42
CA MET A 43 -27.90 14.57 7.03
C MET A 43 -27.72 13.16 7.61
N THR A 44 -28.00 12.97 8.90
CA THR A 44 -27.88 11.66 9.57
C THR A 44 -28.89 10.63 9.05
N LEU A 45 -30.06 11.08 8.61
CA LEU A 45 -31.09 10.22 8.01
C LEU A 45 -30.86 9.92 6.52
N ALA A 46 -30.00 10.68 5.83
CA ALA A 46 -29.76 10.54 4.40
C ALA A 46 -29.07 9.21 4.07
N ARG A 47 -29.67 8.43 3.18
CA ARG A 47 -29.17 7.12 2.75
C ARG A 47 -28.52 7.15 1.38
N THR A 48 -28.85 8.16 0.57
CA THR A 48 -28.36 8.27 -0.81
C THR A 48 -27.48 9.50 -1.03
N LYS A 49 -26.63 9.46 -2.06
CA LYS A 49 -25.83 10.61 -2.50
C LYS A 49 -26.71 11.79 -2.91
N ALA A 50 -27.88 11.53 -3.50
CA ALA A 50 -28.83 12.56 -3.89
C ALA A 50 -29.43 13.29 -2.68
N GLU A 51 -29.84 12.55 -1.64
CA GLU A 51 -30.35 13.12 -0.38
C GLU A 51 -29.30 13.99 0.30
N ARG A 52 -28.06 13.50 0.47
CA ARG A 52 -26.95 14.29 1.01
C ARG A 52 -26.68 15.54 0.17
N GLY A 53 -26.74 15.40 -1.16
CA GLY A 53 -26.59 16.50 -2.11
C GLY A 53 -27.62 17.63 -1.91
N ARG A 54 -28.85 17.31 -1.52
CA ARG A 54 -29.89 18.31 -1.19
C ARG A 54 -29.54 19.06 0.09
N VAL A 55 -29.16 18.35 1.16
CA VAL A 55 -28.72 18.97 2.43
C VAL A 55 -27.53 19.91 2.20
N TYR A 56 -26.52 19.41 1.47
CA TYR A 56 -25.34 20.17 1.09
C TYR A 56 -25.65 21.48 0.36
N ARG A 57 -26.70 21.51 -0.49
CA ARG A 57 -27.04 22.71 -1.26
C ARG A 57 -27.48 23.86 -0.36
N ILE A 58 -28.23 23.56 0.70
CA ILE A 58 -28.68 24.56 1.67
C ILE A 58 -27.50 24.93 2.57
N SER A 59 -26.92 23.94 3.27
CA SER A 59 -25.90 24.19 4.28
C SER A 59 -24.68 24.96 3.76
N GLN A 60 -24.22 24.70 2.54
CA GLN A 60 -23.07 25.39 1.95
C GLN A 60 -23.29 26.90 1.72
N THR A 61 -24.54 27.35 1.70
CA THR A 61 -24.88 28.77 1.55
C THR A 61 -24.89 29.53 2.87
N ILE A 62 -25.10 28.84 4.00
CA ILE A 62 -25.36 29.47 5.31
C ILE A 62 -24.47 28.95 6.44
N TRP A 63 -23.50 28.06 6.18
CA TRP A 63 -22.69 27.44 7.23
C TRP A 63 -21.97 28.46 8.13
N SER A 64 -21.53 29.59 7.56
CA SER A 64 -20.88 30.65 8.34
C SER A 64 -21.83 31.31 9.33
N GLU A 65 -23.09 31.48 8.93
CA GLU A 65 -24.17 32.04 9.71
C GLU A 65 -24.62 31.07 10.80
N LEU A 66 -24.64 29.76 10.51
CA LEU A 66 -24.89 28.71 11.51
C LEU A 66 -23.83 28.77 12.62
N LEU A 67 -22.54 28.88 12.25
CA LEU A 67 -21.46 29.04 13.23
C LEU A 67 -21.58 30.35 14.02
N ALA A 68 -21.92 31.46 13.36
CA ALA A 68 -22.11 32.75 14.02
C ALA A 68 -23.30 32.74 14.99
N ALA A 69 -24.31 31.92 14.72
CA ALA A 69 -25.44 31.68 15.61
C ALA A 69 -25.12 30.73 16.79
N GLY A 70 -23.93 30.13 16.81
CA GLY A 70 -23.48 29.24 17.89
C GLY A 70 -23.70 27.74 17.62
N ALA A 71 -23.96 27.35 16.36
CA ALA A 71 -24.04 25.93 15.99
C ALA A 71 -22.70 25.22 16.25
N ASN A 72 -22.78 23.91 16.56
CA ASN A 72 -21.60 23.10 16.84
C ASN A 72 -20.70 23.00 15.60
N PRO A 73 -19.41 23.38 15.69
CA PRO A 73 -18.49 23.29 14.56
C PRO A 73 -18.33 21.89 13.97
N SER A 74 -18.41 20.84 14.79
CA SER A 74 -18.30 19.45 14.33
C SER A 74 -19.53 19.02 13.50
N GLU A 75 -20.73 19.47 13.88
CA GLU A 75 -21.96 19.16 13.14
C GLU A 75 -22.01 19.96 11.83
N VAL A 76 -21.60 21.24 11.88
CA VAL A 76 -21.43 22.06 10.67
C VAL A 76 -20.41 21.44 9.70
N ARG A 77 -19.34 20.80 10.19
CA ARG A 77 -18.38 20.08 9.35
C ARG A 77 -19.05 18.96 8.55
N GLU A 78 -19.97 18.20 9.14
CA GLU A 78 -20.70 17.12 8.46
C GLU A 78 -21.69 17.65 7.42
N LEU A 79 -22.19 18.87 7.63
CA LEU A 79 -23.04 19.58 6.69
C LEU A 79 -22.28 20.14 5.47
N LEU A 80 -20.95 20.06 5.42
CA LEU A 80 -20.17 20.50 4.26
C LEU A 80 -19.72 19.31 3.42
N SER A 81 -19.91 19.40 2.10
CA SER A 81 -19.44 18.33 1.21
C SER A 81 -17.91 18.32 1.13
N PRO A 82 -17.27 17.15 0.94
CA PRO A 82 -15.82 17.06 0.79
C PRO A 82 -15.27 17.96 -0.34
N SER A 83 -16.01 18.07 -1.45
CA SER A 83 -15.63 18.96 -2.56
C SER A 83 -15.73 20.45 -2.21
N TYR A 84 -16.69 20.83 -1.36
CA TYR A 84 -16.79 22.20 -0.86
C TYR A 84 -15.64 22.52 0.09
N ILE A 85 -15.37 21.61 1.04
CA ILE A 85 -14.26 21.75 1.99
C ILE A 85 -12.93 21.87 1.25
N TRP A 86 -12.70 21.06 0.23
CA TRP A 86 -11.50 21.15 -0.60
C TRP A 86 -11.28 22.56 -1.18
N ARG A 87 -12.35 23.17 -1.73
CA ARG A 87 -12.32 24.48 -2.40
C ARG A 87 -12.19 25.64 -1.41
N HIS A 88 -12.85 25.55 -0.27
CA HIS A 88 -12.95 26.62 0.73
C HIS A 88 -12.17 26.32 2.02
N TYR A 89 -11.16 25.44 1.93
CA TYR A 89 -10.41 24.92 3.07
C TYR A 89 -9.90 26.00 4.02
N ASP A 90 -9.25 27.05 3.47
CA ASP A 90 -8.63 28.09 4.30
C ASP A 90 -9.69 28.90 5.06
N LYS A 91 -10.84 29.16 4.43
CA LYS A 91 -11.98 29.83 5.07
C LYS A 91 -12.57 28.97 6.19
N ILE A 92 -12.76 27.67 5.95
CA ILE A 92 -13.32 26.74 6.94
C ILE A 92 -12.37 26.56 8.13
N LYS A 93 -11.07 26.41 7.85
CA LYS A 93 -10.02 26.30 8.87
C LYS A 93 -9.95 27.57 9.73
N ALA A 94 -10.05 28.75 9.13
CA ALA A 94 -10.09 30.03 9.85
C ALA A 94 -11.31 30.15 10.78
N SER A 95 -12.43 29.51 10.43
CA SER A 95 -13.65 29.44 11.25
C SER A 95 -13.59 28.42 12.39
N LYS A 96 -12.41 27.87 12.72
CA LYS A 96 -12.19 26.89 13.80
C LYS A 96 -12.94 25.57 13.64
N VAL A 97 -13.45 25.27 12.44
CA VAL A 97 -14.01 23.97 12.11
C VAL A 97 -12.85 23.00 11.89
N HIS A 98 -12.84 21.88 12.61
CA HIS A 98 -11.81 20.86 12.44
C HIS A 98 -11.97 20.17 11.07
N VAL A 99 -10.86 20.05 10.34
CA VAL A 99 -10.81 19.33 9.06
C VAL A 99 -9.66 18.34 9.12
N ASP A 100 -9.99 17.07 9.27
CA ASP A 100 -9.03 15.98 9.06
C ASP A 100 -8.70 15.90 7.56
N SER A 101 -7.44 16.14 7.23
CA SER A 101 -6.97 16.18 5.85
C SER A 101 -6.79 14.78 5.24
N TYR A 102 -6.58 13.75 6.07
CA TYR A 102 -6.56 12.36 5.66
C TYR A 102 -7.96 11.88 5.31
N GLU A 103 -8.93 12.12 6.21
CA GLU A 103 -10.34 11.78 5.97
C GLU A 103 -10.85 12.48 4.69
N LEU A 104 -10.53 13.76 4.54
CA LEU A 104 -10.87 14.54 3.35
C LEU A 104 -10.24 13.94 2.07
N MET A 105 -8.98 13.50 2.13
CA MET A 105 -8.32 12.83 1.01
C MET A 105 -9.09 11.56 0.62
N TYR A 106 -9.41 10.68 1.57
CA TYR A 106 -10.14 9.44 1.30
C TYR A 106 -11.53 9.70 0.71
N GLN A 107 -12.27 10.67 1.26
CA GLN A 107 -13.56 11.08 0.73
C GLN A 107 -13.44 11.60 -0.71
N LEU A 108 -12.39 12.38 -1.01
CA LEU A 108 -12.16 12.90 -2.36
C LEU A 108 -11.72 11.80 -3.34
N ILE A 109 -10.98 10.77 -2.90
CA ILE A 109 -10.69 9.59 -3.73
C ILE A 109 -12.00 8.93 -4.17
N GLN A 110 -12.95 8.73 -3.26
CA GLN A 110 -14.23 8.11 -3.59
C GLN A 110 -15.08 8.95 -4.56
N ILE A 111 -14.97 10.28 -4.50
CA ILE A 111 -15.81 11.20 -5.29
C ILE A 111 -15.17 11.57 -6.64
N LYS A 112 -13.84 11.75 -6.67
CA LYS A 112 -13.09 12.32 -7.80
C LYS A 112 -12.01 11.40 -8.36
N GLY A 113 -11.74 10.27 -7.71
CA GLY A 113 -10.70 9.33 -8.10
C GLY A 113 -9.32 9.69 -7.56
N ARG A 114 -8.38 8.74 -7.68
CA ARG A 114 -6.99 8.86 -7.23
C ARG A 114 -6.21 9.92 -8.00
N ASP A 115 -6.42 10.01 -9.31
CA ASP A 115 -5.76 11.00 -10.18
C ASP A 115 -6.00 12.44 -9.74
N PHE A 116 -7.15 12.72 -9.13
CA PHE A 116 -7.44 14.03 -8.59
C PHE A 116 -6.48 14.37 -7.44
N ILE A 117 -6.18 13.41 -6.57
CA ILE A 117 -5.22 13.58 -5.46
C ILE A 117 -3.82 13.79 -6.02
N LEU A 118 -3.40 12.95 -6.97
CA LEU A 118 -2.08 13.03 -7.60
C LEU A 118 -1.85 14.38 -8.30
N ARG A 119 -2.83 14.89 -9.04
CA ARG A 119 -2.76 16.24 -9.66
C ARG A 119 -2.70 17.39 -8.64
N ASN A 120 -3.09 17.15 -7.40
CA ASN A 120 -3.11 18.15 -6.33
C ASN A 120 -2.16 17.80 -5.16
N LEU A 121 -1.14 16.97 -5.42
CA LEU A 121 -0.20 16.42 -4.43
C LEU A 121 0.33 17.47 -3.45
N LYS A 122 0.97 18.53 -3.97
CA LYS A 122 1.57 19.60 -3.18
C LYS A 122 0.58 20.25 -2.23
N LYS A 123 -0.68 20.39 -2.67
CA LYS A 123 -1.74 21.01 -1.87
C LYS A 123 -2.22 20.11 -0.74
N PHE A 124 -2.21 18.79 -0.92
CA PHE A 124 -2.45 17.84 0.17
C PHE A 124 -1.29 17.82 1.17
N GLN A 125 -0.05 17.86 0.70
CA GLN A 125 1.14 17.97 1.57
C GLN A 125 1.12 19.24 2.41
N GLN A 126 0.81 20.40 1.81
CA GLN A 126 0.64 21.67 2.53
C GLN A 126 -0.48 21.63 3.57
N ARG A 127 -1.45 20.73 3.43
CA ARG A 127 -2.55 20.52 4.37
C ARG A 127 -2.24 19.44 5.41
N GLY A 128 -1.01 18.91 5.42
CA GLY A 128 -0.52 17.99 6.43
C GLY A 128 -0.75 16.51 6.11
N VAL A 129 -1.12 16.15 4.88
CA VAL A 129 -1.15 14.74 4.46
C VAL A 129 0.25 14.32 4.06
N ASP A 130 0.80 13.32 4.74
CA ASP A 130 2.14 12.81 4.43
C ASP A 130 2.19 12.12 3.06
N ILE A 131 3.36 12.24 2.42
CA ILE A 131 3.59 11.75 1.06
C ILE A 131 3.53 10.22 0.97
N ASP A 132 3.92 9.51 2.04
CA ASP A 132 3.86 8.05 2.10
C ASP A 132 2.42 7.55 2.07
N THR A 133 1.52 8.19 2.83
CA THR A 133 0.09 7.90 2.84
C THR A 133 -0.55 8.21 1.49
N ILE A 134 -0.17 9.30 0.82
CA ILE A 134 -0.65 9.56 -0.54
C ILE A 134 -0.17 8.48 -1.50
N ALA A 135 1.11 8.09 -1.41
CA ALA A 135 1.71 7.04 -2.23
C ALA A 135 0.94 5.72 -2.12
N MET A 136 0.81 5.20 -0.90
CA MET A 136 0.14 3.93 -0.60
C MET A 136 -1.31 3.86 -1.10
N ASN A 137 -2.02 4.99 -1.13
CA ASN A 137 -3.45 5.02 -1.47
C ASN A 137 -3.73 5.39 -2.93
N CYS A 138 -2.87 6.20 -3.55
CA CYS A 138 -3.13 6.79 -4.86
C CYS A 138 -2.27 6.19 -5.97
N TYR A 139 -1.03 5.82 -5.70
CA TYR A 139 -0.15 5.23 -6.71
C TYR A 139 -0.50 3.75 -6.92
N LYS A 140 -0.30 3.29 -8.14
CA LYS A 140 -0.29 1.88 -8.50
C LYS A 140 1.03 1.60 -9.15
N ILE A 141 1.72 0.58 -8.68
CA ILE A 141 2.91 0.10 -9.36
C ILE A 141 2.47 -0.92 -10.41
N GLU A 142 2.74 -0.61 -11.67
CA GLU A 142 2.30 -1.41 -12.81
C GLU A 142 3.44 -2.30 -13.33
N THR A 143 3.11 -3.51 -13.77
CA THR A 143 4.07 -4.49 -14.33
C THR A 143 4.58 -4.14 -15.73
N LYS A 144 3.96 -3.17 -16.42
CA LYS A 144 4.28 -2.81 -17.82
C LYS A 144 5.35 -1.74 -17.95
N HIS A 145 5.54 -0.93 -16.91
CA HIS A 145 6.56 0.12 -16.87
C HIS A 145 7.76 -0.41 -16.09
N ASP A 146 8.95 0.09 -16.41
CA ASP A 146 10.15 -0.23 -15.65
C ASP A 146 9.92 0.12 -14.17
N LEU A 147 10.03 -0.91 -13.33
CA LEU A 147 9.73 -0.84 -11.92
C LEU A 147 10.72 0.08 -11.20
N GLU A 148 11.97 0.09 -11.66
CA GLU A 148 13.02 0.97 -11.15
C GLU A 148 12.67 2.43 -11.41
N VAL A 149 12.14 2.75 -12.59
CA VAL A 149 11.70 4.10 -12.96
C VAL A 149 10.55 4.55 -12.06
N GLN A 150 9.52 3.72 -11.86
CA GLN A 150 8.39 4.05 -10.98
C GLN A 150 8.84 4.27 -9.53
N CYS A 151 9.75 3.43 -9.03
CA CYS A 151 10.31 3.60 -7.69
C CYS A 151 11.16 4.87 -7.59
N ALA A 152 11.97 5.19 -8.61
CA ALA A 152 12.77 6.41 -8.68
C ALA A 152 11.89 7.68 -8.72
N GLU A 153 10.80 7.67 -9.49
CA GLU A 153 9.84 8.78 -9.54
C GLU A 153 9.20 9.04 -8.16
N MET A 154 8.76 7.99 -7.47
CA MET A 154 8.23 8.10 -6.11
C MET A 154 9.29 8.62 -5.13
N ARG A 155 10.56 8.22 -5.31
CA ARG A 155 11.66 8.69 -4.48
C ARG A 155 11.92 10.19 -4.67
N VAL A 156 11.88 10.69 -5.91
CA VAL A 156 12.01 12.12 -6.24
C VAL A 156 10.88 12.94 -5.61
N LEU A 157 9.68 12.37 -5.49
CA LEU A 157 8.55 13.01 -4.81
C LEU A 157 8.68 13.03 -3.28
N GLY A 158 9.70 12.38 -2.72
CA GLY A 158 9.98 12.34 -1.29
C GLY A 158 9.34 11.17 -0.55
N VAL A 159 8.79 10.18 -1.26
CA VAL A 159 8.29 8.95 -0.63
C VAL A 159 9.45 8.22 0.06
N ASN A 160 9.20 7.72 1.27
CA ASN A 160 10.16 6.95 2.03
C ASN A 160 10.48 5.65 1.29
N LEU A 161 11.76 5.29 1.23
CA LEU A 161 12.21 4.09 0.52
C LEU A 161 11.58 2.81 1.08
N THR A 162 11.35 2.73 2.39
CA THR A 162 10.65 1.60 3.01
C THR A 162 9.20 1.51 2.53
N THR A 163 8.50 2.64 2.37
CA THR A 163 7.16 2.68 1.80
C THR A 163 7.16 2.17 0.36
N ILE A 164 8.08 2.68 -0.47
CA ILE A 164 8.24 2.23 -1.86
C ILE A 164 8.50 0.72 -1.91
N PHE A 165 9.35 0.19 -1.03
CA PHE A 165 9.65 -1.23 -0.92
C PHE A 165 8.40 -2.05 -0.56
N VAL A 166 7.61 -1.61 0.42
CA VAL A 166 6.33 -2.25 0.80
C VAL A 166 5.33 -2.25 -0.36
N MET A 167 5.25 -1.15 -1.13
CA MET A 167 4.40 -1.09 -2.31
C MET A 167 4.88 -2.04 -3.41
N ALA A 168 6.20 -2.08 -3.63
CA ALA A 168 6.83 -2.98 -4.60
C ALA A 168 6.74 -4.45 -4.20
N ASN A 169 6.55 -4.77 -2.92
CA ASN A 169 6.38 -6.14 -2.42
C ASN A 169 5.29 -6.92 -3.19
N GLN A 170 4.16 -6.27 -3.49
CA GLN A 170 3.09 -6.91 -4.25
C GLN A 170 3.57 -7.38 -5.64
N LEU A 171 4.49 -6.63 -6.25
CA LEU A 171 5.10 -7.00 -7.51
C LEU A 171 6.22 -8.00 -7.33
N LEU A 172 7.08 -7.86 -6.31
CA LEU A 172 8.10 -8.85 -5.97
C LEU A 172 7.51 -10.26 -5.79
N VAL A 173 6.38 -10.36 -5.09
CA VAL A 173 5.67 -11.64 -4.91
C VAL A 173 5.12 -12.14 -6.25
N LYS A 174 4.55 -11.28 -7.09
CA LYS A 174 4.03 -11.66 -8.42
C LYS A 174 5.12 -12.05 -9.42
N GLU A 175 6.27 -11.37 -9.39
CA GLU A 175 7.45 -11.59 -10.24
C GLU A 175 8.37 -12.68 -9.69
N SER A 176 8.11 -13.21 -8.49
CA SER A 176 8.82 -14.37 -7.93
C SER A 176 8.96 -15.59 -8.86
N PRO A 177 8.11 -15.82 -9.90
CA PRO A 177 8.36 -16.83 -10.91
C PRO A 177 9.49 -16.52 -11.91
N LYS A 178 9.99 -15.28 -11.95
CA LYS A 178 11.08 -14.78 -12.82
C LYS A 178 12.20 -14.22 -11.96
N PRO A 179 13.09 -15.07 -11.45
CA PRO A 179 13.89 -14.65 -10.31
C PRO A 179 14.99 -13.61 -10.60
N ALA A 180 15.48 -13.52 -11.84
CA ALA A 180 16.36 -12.43 -12.27
C ALA A 180 15.71 -11.04 -12.05
N ASN A 181 14.39 -10.93 -12.24
CA ASN A 181 13.64 -9.69 -12.00
C ASN A 181 13.59 -9.34 -10.50
N VAL A 182 13.51 -10.36 -9.64
CA VAL A 182 13.54 -10.19 -8.18
C VAL A 182 14.92 -9.67 -7.76
N TYR A 183 16.00 -10.28 -8.26
CA TYR A 183 17.36 -9.84 -7.96
C TYR A 183 17.59 -8.37 -8.36
N CYS A 184 17.31 -8.01 -9.61
CA CYS A 184 17.50 -6.63 -10.10
C CYS A 184 16.75 -5.62 -9.23
N LEU A 185 15.51 -5.95 -8.84
CA LEU A 185 14.73 -5.04 -8.02
C LEU A 185 15.29 -4.91 -6.59
N LEU A 186 15.66 -6.01 -5.95
CA LEU A 186 16.28 -5.97 -4.63
C LEU A 186 17.62 -5.22 -4.66
N TYR A 187 18.39 -5.40 -5.74
CA TYR A 187 19.63 -4.69 -5.97
C TYR A 187 19.41 -3.19 -6.16
N PHE A 188 18.39 -2.78 -6.92
CA PHE A 188 17.96 -1.38 -7.02
C PHE A 188 17.68 -0.79 -5.63
N PHE A 189 16.89 -1.48 -4.78
CA PHE A 189 16.59 -0.99 -3.43
C PHE A 189 17.84 -0.86 -2.56
N TYR A 190 18.76 -1.82 -2.67
CA TYR A 190 20.07 -1.74 -2.01
C TYR A 190 20.88 -0.53 -2.48
N GLN A 191 20.97 -0.27 -3.78
CA GLN A 191 21.65 0.91 -4.33
C GLN A 191 21.02 2.23 -3.85
N GLN A 192 19.71 2.24 -3.60
CA GLN A 192 19.01 3.39 -3.03
C GLN A 192 19.20 3.53 -1.51
N ASN A 193 20.05 2.70 -0.88
CA ASN A 193 20.36 2.63 0.55
C ASN A 193 19.24 2.06 1.42
N LEU A 194 18.45 1.11 0.90
CA LEU A 194 17.58 0.30 1.76
C LEU A 194 18.45 -0.60 2.65
N SER A 195 18.06 -0.77 3.91
CA SER A 195 18.79 -1.61 4.87
C SER A 195 18.95 -3.04 4.34
N LEU A 196 20.19 -3.53 4.34
CA LEU A 196 20.51 -4.93 4.04
C LEU A 196 19.74 -5.90 4.93
N GLY A 197 19.54 -5.55 6.20
CA GLY A 197 18.76 -6.37 7.13
C GLY A 197 17.28 -6.49 6.72
N LEU A 198 16.70 -5.45 6.13
CA LEU A 198 15.32 -5.49 5.62
C LEU A 198 15.23 -6.35 4.36
N ILE A 199 16.20 -6.23 3.45
CA ILE A 199 16.26 -7.04 2.22
C ILE A 199 16.45 -8.53 2.58
N ALA A 200 17.40 -8.83 3.47
CA ALA A 200 17.66 -10.19 3.92
C ALA A 200 16.45 -10.83 4.62
N ALA A 201 15.77 -10.07 5.49
CA ALA A 201 14.53 -10.52 6.12
C ALA A 201 13.44 -10.82 5.08
N TRP A 202 13.26 -9.96 4.08
CA TRP A 202 12.29 -10.17 3.02
C TRP A 202 12.57 -11.44 2.22
N ILE A 203 13.83 -11.66 1.82
CA ILE A 203 14.23 -12.86 1.06
C ILE A 203 13.94 -14.12 1.88
N LYS A 204 14.28 -14.11 3.18
CA LYS A 204 13.98 -15.23 4.09
C LYS A 204 12.48 -15.52 4.17
N ASP A 205 11.66 -14.50 4.33
CA ASP A 205 10.22 -14.65 4.53
C ASP A 205 9.47 -15.06 3.25
N HIS A 206 10.02 -14.76 2.08
CA HIS A 206 9.39 -15.03 0.77
C HIS A 206 10.12 -16.11 -0.03
N CYS A 207 11.12 -16.77 0.56
CA CYS A 207 11.93 -17.78 -0.10
C CYS A 207 11.06 -18.97 -0.53
N ASN A 208 10.87 -19.10 -1.84
CA ASN A 208 10.12 -20.18 -2.47
C ASN A 208 11.03 -20.99 -3.40
N PRO A 209 10.58 -22.16 -3.92
CA PRO A 209 11.39 -23.00 -4.81
C PRO A 209 12.08 -22.27 -5.97
N LYS A 210 11.40 -21.30 -6.58
CA LYS A 210 11.92 -20.56 -7.74
C LYS A 210 12.94 -19.49 -7.34
N ILE A 211 12.70 -18.82 -6.21
CA ILE A 211 13.69 -17.91 -5.63
C ILE A 211 14.93 -18.70 -5.20
N HIS A 212 14.76 -19.89 -4.62
CA HIS A 212 15.86 -20.82 -4.32
C HIS A 212 16.65 -21.21 -5.58
N GLU A 213 15.97 -21.67 -6.64
CA GLU A 213 16.61 -22.00 -7.92
C GLU A 213 17.42 -20.84 -8.47
N SER A 214 16.96 -19.61 -8.32
CA SER A 214 17.69 -18.44 -8.77
C SER A 214 18.88 -18.05 -7.94
N ILE A 215 18.74 -18.13 -6.62
CA ILE A 215 19.86 -17.93 -5.71
C ILE A 215 20.96 -18.92 -6.10
N MET A 216 20.58 -20.17 -6.42
CA MET A 216 21.50 -21.23 -6.83
C MET A 216 22.03 -21.09 -8.27
N ALA A 217 21.30 -20.42 -9.17
CA ALA A 217 21.68 -20.22 -10.57
C ALA A 217 22.51 -18.96 -10.83
N ALA A 218 22.50 -18.00 -9.90
CA ALA A 218 23.26 -16.76 -9.99
C ALA A 218 24.74 -16.95 -9.62
N ASP A 219 25.58 -15.96 -9.94
CA ASP A 219 26.95 -15.96 -9.45
C ASP A 219 26.92 -15.89 -7.91
N PRO A 220 27.70 -16.71 -7.18
CA PRO A 220 27.83 -16.61 -5.73
C PRO A 220 28.03 -15.18 -5.22
N LEU A 221 28.75 -14.35 -5.97
CA LEU A 221 28.99 -12.95 -5.61
C LEU A 221 27.73 -12.09 -5.66
N ASP A 222 26.78 -12.41 -6.54
CA ASP A 222 25.59 -11.57 -6.76
C ASP A 222 24.73 -11.48 -5.51
N TRP A 223 24.57 -12.57 -4.74
CA TRP A 223 23.71 -12.61 -3.55
C TRP A 223 24.46 -12.36 -2.24
N THR A 224 25.79 -12.44 -2.23
CA THR A 224 26.61 -12.16 -1.03
C THR A 224 26.43 -10.74 -0.52
N ILE A 225 26.12 -9.77 -1.40
CA ILE A 225 25.81 -8.39 -1.02
C ILE A 225 24.61 -8.30 -0.06
N PHE A 226 23.68 -9.25 -0.11
CA PHE A 226 22.52 -9.34 0.78
C PHE A 226 22.79 -10.18 2.03
N GLY A 227 24.04 -10.62 2.24
CA GLY A 227 24.39 -11.50 3.35
C GLY A 227 23.89 -12.94 3.18
N ILE A 228 23.55 -13.34 1.95
CA ILE A 228 23.14 -14.71 1.63
C ILE A 228 24.38 -15.52 1.30
N ASN A 229 24.67 -16.52 2.13
CA ASN A 229 25.66 -17.53 1.84
C ASN A 229 25.00 -18.69 1.08
N LEU A 230 25.41 -18.92 -0.17
CA LEU A 230 24.87 -20.00 -1.00
C LEU A 230 24.97 -21.38 -0.36
N ASP A 231 25.99 -21.62 0.47
CA ASP A 231 26.18 -22.90 1.14
C ASP A 231 25.05 -23.22 2.12
N ASP A 232 24.37 -22.20 2.67
CA ASP A 232 23.22 -22.38 3.56
C ASP A 232 21.95 -22.82 2.79
N TYR A 233 21.87 -22.50 1.50
CA TYR A 233 20.71 -22.78 0.64
C TYR A 233 20.90 -24.03 -0.23
N ARG A 234 22.14 -24.47 -0.45
CA ARG A 234 22.48 -25.65 -1.26
C ARG A 234 21.84 -26.95 -0.76
N PRO A 235 21.80 -27.28 0.55
CA PRO A 235 21.13 -28.48 1.04
C PRO A 235 19.61 -28.48 0.76
N ILE A 236 18.99 -27.31 0.81
CA ILE A 236 17.55 -27.14 0.55
C ILE A 236 17.28 -27.38 -0.95
N TRP A 237 18.11 -26.80 -1.82
CA TRP A 237 17.99 -27.00 -3.28
C TRP A 237 18.19 -28.46 -3.69
N VAL A 238 19.20 -29.15 -3.13
CA VAL A 238 19.46 -30.58 -3.41
C VAL A 238 18.27 -31.44 -3.01
N ASN A 239 17.67 -31.19 -1.85
CA ASN A 239 16.46 -31.92 -1.42
C ASN A 239 15.27 -31.70 -2.36
N MET A 240 15.11 -30.48 -2.86
CA MET A 240 13.99 -30.12 -3.74
C MET A 240 14.13 -30.67 -5.16
N ASN A 241 15.36 -30.80 -5.65
CA ASN A 241 15.68 -31.26 -7.00
C ASN A 241 16.25 -32.69 -7.02
N PHE A 242 16.10 -33.44 -5.93
CA PHE A 242 16.76 -34.74 -5.73
C PHE A 242 16.44 -35.75 -6.83
N GLN A 243 15.18 -35.79 -7.31
CA GLN A 243 14.74 -36.68 -8.38
C GLN A 243 15.35 -36.32 -9.74
N ASP A 244 15.40 -35.02 -10.08
CA ASP A 244 16.03 -34.52 -11.30
C ASP A 244 17.56 -34.69 -11.25
N PHE A 245 18.15 -34.53 -10.06
CA PHE A 245 19.58 -34.71 -9.83
C PHE A 245 20.03 -36.17 -10.01
N ILE A 246 19.22 -37.14 -9.56
CA ILE A 246 19.52 -38.58 -9.66
C ILE A 246 19.13 -39.15 -11.03
N SER A 247 18.16 -38.57 -11.72
CA SER A 247 17.75 -39.03 -13.06
C SER A 247 18.69 -38.58 -14.19
N ILE A 248 19.59 -37.62 -13.93
CA ILE A 248 20.64 -37.20 -14.87
C ILE A 248 21.95 -37.97 -14.58
N GLU A 249 21.99 -39.26 -14.92
CA GLU A 249 23.25 -39.97 -15.22
C GLU A 249 23.19 -40.54 -16.64
N PRO A 250 24.18 -40.26 -17.52
CA PRO A 250 25.60 -40.59 -17.28
C PRO A 250 26.60 -39.50 -17.74
N ASN A 251 26.28 -38.20 -17.65
CA ASN A 251 27.16 -37.11 -18.12
C ASN A 251 27.86 -36.29 -17.01
N LEU A 252 27.94 -36.81 -15.77
CA LEU A 252 28.61 -36.17 -14.62
C LEU A 252 30.14 -36.00 -14.75
N LYS A 253 30.75 -36.27 -15.92
CA LYS A 253 32.17 -35.96 -16.20
C LYS A 253 32.47 -34.45 -16.34
N LYS A 254 31.46 -33.57 -16.43
CA LYS A 254 31.67 -32.12 -16.65
C LYS A 254 31.53 -31.23 -15.42
N LEU A 255 31.12 -31.73 -14.26
CA LEU A 255 30.93 -30.91 -13.05
C LEU A 255 31.94 -31.28 -11.95
N GLN A 256 33.22 -30.98 -12.19
CA GLN A 256 34.30 -31.20 -11.22
C GLN A 256 34.21 -30.27 -9.98
N SER A 257 33.34 -29.25 -9.97
CA SER A 257 33.17 -28.33 -8.83
C SER A 257 32.01 -28.69 -7.89
N LEU A 258 31.13 -29.62 -8.25
CA LEU A 258 29.94 -30.01 -7.45
C LEU A 258 30.10 -31.34 -6.69
N SER A 259 31.14 -32.12 -7.00
CA SER A 259 31.37 -33.46 -6.43
C SER A 259 31.62 -33.47 -4.93
N ILE A 260 32.27 -32.44 -4.39
CA ILE A 260 32.57 -32.34 -2.95
C ILE A 260 31.28 -32.10 -2.16
N SER A 261 30.39 -31.23 -2.64
CA SER A 261 29.15 -30.92 -1.93
C SER A 261 28.15 -32.09 -1.89
N PHE A 262 28.13 -32.94 -2.92
CA PHE A 262 27.23 -34.11 -2.95
C PHE A 262 27.72 -35.22 -2.01
N LEU A 263 29.04 -35.46 -1.97
CA LEU A 263 29.63 -36.40 -1.01
C LEU A 263 29.41 -35.92 0.43
N SER A 264 29.62 -34.63 0.69
CA SER A 264 29.37 -34.03 2.01
C SER A 264 27.90 -34.13 2.41
N PHE A 265 26.96 -33.91 1.48
CA PHE A 265 25.53 -34.05 1.73
C PHE A 265 25.13 -35.50 2.01
N LEU A 266 25.64 -36.48 1.26
CA LEU A 266 25.42 -37.91 1.52
C LEU A 266 26.00 -38.37 2.87
N ILE A 267 27.18 -37.87 3.23
CA ILE A 267 27.83 -38.16 4.52
C ILE A 267 27.06 -37.52 5.69
N PHE A 268 26.54 -36.30 5.52
CA PHE A 268 25.79 -35.59 6.57
C PHE A 268 24.35 -36.10 6.76
N SER A 269 23.70 -36.58 5.70
CA SER A 269 22.26 -36.90 5.73
C SER A 269 21.91 -38.28 6.28
N LYS A 270 22.88 -39.11 6.70
CA LYS A 270 22.66 -40.47 7.27
C LYS A 270 21.62 -41.30 6.50
N PHE A 271 21.53 -41.15 5.17
CA PHE A 271 20.72 -42.06 4.39
C PHE A 271 21.48 -43.39 4.28
N THR A 272 20.85 -44.48 4.72
CA THR A 272 21.23 -45.84 4.28
C THR A 272 21.03 -45.89 2.77
N LEU A 273 22.11 -45.69 2.04
CA LEU A 273 22.14 -45.83 0.59
C LEU A 273 21.88 -47.30 0.23
N PRO A 274 21.00 -47.58 -0.75
CA PRO A 274 20.87 -48.93 -1.29
C PRO A 274 22.22 -49.40 -1.85
N LEU A 275 22.47 -50.71 -1.75
CA LEU A 275 23.76 -51.37 -2.03
C LEU A 275 24.39 -50.97 -3.39
N ASP A 276 23.53 -50.61 -4.37
CA ASP A 276 23.93 -50.23 -5.71
C ASP A 276 24.66 -48.87 -5.78
N MET A 277 24.36 -47.92 -4.89
CA MET A 277 25.05 -46.62 -4.84
C MET A 277 26.42 -46.68 -4.15
N VAL A 278 26.66 -47.66 -3.27
CA VAL A 278 27.98 -47.89 -2.65
C VAL A 278 28.99 -48.35 -3.70
N THR A 279 28.52 -49.09 -4.71
CA THR A 279 29.34 -49.55 -5.84
C THR A 279 29.77 -48.39 -6.73
N ILE A 280 28.90 -47.39 -6.93
CA ILE A 280 29.21 -46.18 -7.70
C ILE A 280 30.24 -45.30 -6.95
N LEU A 281 30.12 -45.15 -5.64
CA LEU A 281 31.08 -44.40 -4.81
C LEU A 281 32.51 -45.00 -4.84
N ARG A 282 32.63 -46.33 -4.94
CA ARG A 282 33.95 -47.00 -5.10
C ARG A 282 34.63 -46.73 -6.44
N ILE A 283 33.87 -46.38 -7.48
CA ILE A 283 34.44 -46.03 -8.79
C ILE A 283 35.05 -44.62 -8.77
N PHE A 284 34.51 -43.71 -7.95
CA PHE A 284 34.97 -42.32 -7.87
C PHE A 284 36.01 -42.02 -6.78
N SER A 285 36.25 -42.95 -5.85
CA SER A 285 37.36 -42.85 -4.88
C SER A 285 37.92 -44.23 -4.50
N PRO A 286 39.02 -44.69 -5.14
CA PRO A 286 39.58 -46.02 -4.86
C PRO A 286 40.35 -46.10 -3.53
N LYS A 287 40.34 -45.04 -2.70
CA LYS A 287 41.10 -44.96 -1.43
C LYS A 287 40.19 -44.74 -0.22
N ILE A 288 39.12 -45.52 -0.11
CA ILE A 288 38.38 -45.65 1.15
C ILE A 288 38.35 -47.14 1.50
N THR A 289 39.37 -47.57 2.25
CA THR A 289 39.35 -48.73 3.16
C THR A 289 39.04 -48.22 4.55
#